data_AF-A0A915Z5N5-F1
#
_entry.id   AF-A0A915Z5N5-F1
#
_cell.length_a   1.000
_cell.length_b   1.000
_cell.length_c   1.000
_cell.angle_alpha   90.00
_cell.angle_beta   90.00
_cell.angle_gamma   90.00
#
_symmetry.space_group_name_H-M   'P 1'
#
loop_
_entity.id
_entity.type
_entity.pdbx_description
1 polymer ?
#
loop_
_entity_poly.entity_id
_entity_poly.type
_entity_poly.pdbx_seq_one_letter_code
_entity_poly.pdbx_strand_id
1 'polypeptide(L)'
;MEREKKQVWKHWTVIKKDKNKKHPRAQCNYCRQKVFERAIPKRMQNHLDKCSDAPDNAKSPKTRHNFGSYLNEEEQKPFKLLLNKALTLVEMLSSYPSAVQC
;
A
#
# COMPACT_ATOMS: atom_id res chain seq x y z
N MET A 1 1.31 -8.41 11.31
CA MET A 1 -0.06 -8.38 11.88
C MET A 1 -0.16 -7.91 13.34
N GLU A 2 0.43 -8.57 14.35
CA GLU A 2 0.24 -8.12 15.75
C GLU A 2 1.02 -6.84 16.12
N ARG A 3 2.23 -6.66 15.56
CA ARG A 3 3.01 -5.43 15.71
C ARG A 3 2.31 -4.20 15.11
N GLU A 4 1.74 -4.34 13.92
CA GLU A 4 1.02 -3.25 13.23
C GLU A 4 -0.19 -2.80 14.04
N LYS A 5 -0.94 -3.74 14.63
CA LYS A 5 -2.07 -3.41 15.52
C LYS A 5 -1.60 -2.48 16.64
N LYS A 6 -0.47 -2.76 17.30
CA LYS A 6 0.07 -1.92 18.38
C LYS A 6 0.52 -0.54 17.90
N GLN A 7 1.07 -0.43 16.69
CA GLN A 7 1.55 0.85 16.16
C GLN A 7 0.39 1.79 15.85
N VAL A 8 -0.66 1.30 15.19
CA VAL A 8 -1.82 2.14 14.80
C VAL A 8 -2.46 2.79 16.03
N TRP A 9 -2.58 2.06 17.15
CA TRP A 9 -3.17 2.61 18.38
C TRP A 9 -2.46 3.83 18.96
N LYS A 10 -1.18 4.07 18.65
CA LYS A 10 -0.44 5.28 19.12
C LYS A 10 -1.02 6.58 18.57
N HIS A 11 -1.74 6.49 17.45
CA HIS A 11 -2.31 7.64 16.75
C HIS A 11 -3.78 7.92 17.13
N TRP A 12 -4.30 7.18 18.12
CA TRP A 12 -5.71 7.22 18.51
C TRP A 12 -5.87 7.28 20.02
N THR A 13 -6.86 8.05 20.48
CA THR A 13 -7.24 8.14 21.89
C THR A 13 -8.46 7.26 22.13
N VAL A 14 -8.38 6.35 23.09
CA VAL A 14 -9.52 5.52 23.49
C VAL A 14 -10.45 6.36 24.36
N ILE A 15 -11.65 6.66 23.86
CA ILE A 15 -12.65 7.47 24.60
C ILE A 15 -13.36 6.62 25.65
N LYS A 16 -13.71 5.38 25.30
CA LYS A 16 -14.43 4.47 26.20
C LYS A 16 -13.94 3.04 25.99
N LYS A 17 -13.47 2.44 27.08
CA LYS A 17 -13.04 1.04 27.11
C LYS A 17 -14.12 0.22 27.80
N ASP A 18 -15.00 -0.37 27.01
CA ASP A 18 -15.93 -1.37 27.51
C ASP A 18 -15.16 -2.68 27.71
N LYS A 19 -15.06 -3.18 28.95
CA LYS A 19 -14.33 -4.42 29.28
C LYS A 19 -14.84 -5.65 28.50
N ASN A 20 -16.10 -5.61 28.06
CA ASN A 20 -16.76 -6.69 27.33
C ASN A 20 -16.63 -6.57 25.80
N LYS A 21 -16.05 -5.48 25.26
CA LYS A 21 -15.94 -5.28 23.80
C LYS A 21 -14.49 -5.44 23.34
N LYS A 22 -14.31 -6.31 22.34
CA LYS A 22 -13.03 -6.53 21.64
C LYS A 22 -12.48 -5.25 20.98
N HIS A 23 -13.37 -4.34 20.57
CA HIS A 23 -13.01 -3.08 19.91
C HIS A 23 -13.61 -1.90 20.68
N PRO A 24 -12.78 -1.09 21.37
CA PRO A 24 -13.27 0.08 22.10
C PRO A 24 -13.61 1.23 21.15
N ARG A 25 -14.20 2.29 21.71
CA ARG A 25 -14.42 3.55 20.99
C ARG A 25 -13.13 4.35 20.95
N ALA A 26 -12.73 4.87 19.78
CA ALA A 26 -11.49 5.63 19.64
C ALA A 26 -11.65 6.86 18.74
N GLN A 27 -10.88 7.91 19.04
CA GLN A 27 -10.84 9.17 18.31
C GLN A 27 -9.46 9.39 17.70
N CYS A 28 -9.41 9.99 16.52
CA CYS A 28 -8.16 10.35 15.87
C CYS A 28 -7.45 11.48 16.63
N ASN A 29 -6.15 11.34 16.91
CA ASN A 29 -5.37 12.34 17.64
C ASN A 29 -5.08 13.61 16.83
N TYR A 30 -5.18 13.51 15.50
CA TYR A 30 -4.81 14.58 14.57
C TYR A 30 -6.00 15.46 14.24
N CYS A 31 -6.96 14.97 13.44
CA CYS A 31 -8.11 15.77 13.05
C CYS A 31 -9.12 15.99 14.17
N ARG A 32 -9.12 15.14 15.22
CA ARG A 32 -10.10 15.07 16.33
C ARG A 32 -11.57 14.90 15.91
N GLN A 33 -11.91 15.11 14.64
CA GLN A 33 -13.26 14.99 14.09
C GLN A 33 -13.67 13.54 13.91
N LYS A 34 -12.71 12.64 13.60
CA LYS A 34 -13.03 11.24 13.36
C LYS A 34 -13.10 10.44 14.66
N VAL A 35 -14.28 9.89 14.94
CA VAL A 35 -14.53 8.94 16.02
C VAL A 35 -15.06 7.62 15.44
N PHE A 36 -14.49 6.51 15.90
CA PHE A 36 -14.98 5.18 15.61
C PHE A 36 -15.64 4.58 16.84
N GLU A 37 -16.91 4.19 16.72
CA GLU A 37 -17.64 3.48 17.77
C GLU A 37 -17.06 2.08 18.03
N ARG A 38 -16.51 1.46 16.97
CA ARG A 38 -15.74 0.22 17.03
C ARG A 38 -14.42 0.44 16.31
N ALA A 39 -13.36 0.70 17.06
CA ALA A 39 -12.04 0.97 16.54
C ALA A 39 -11.36 -0.32 16.06
N ILE A 40 -11.43 -0.54 14.74
CA ILE A 40 -10.79 -1.65 14.05
C ILE A 40 -9.48 -1.13 13.44
N PRO A 41 -8.31 -1.74 13.71
CA PRO A 41 -7.01 -1.24 13.24
C PRO A 41 -6.94 -0.94 11.73
N LYS A 42 -7.56 -1.79 10.89
CA LYS A 42 -7.63 -1.56 9.43
C LYS A 42 -8.39 -0.28 9.05
N ARG A 43 -9.48 0.04 9.75
CA ARG A 43 -10.26 1.28 9.52
C ARG A 43 -9.54 2.51 10.05
N MET A 44 -8.86 2.34 11.18
CA MET A 44 -8.00 3.36 11.77
C MET A 44 -6.87 3.74 10.82
N GLN A 45 -6.15 2.76 10.26
CA GLN A 45 -5.08 3.05 9.29
C GLN A 45 -5.61 3.72 8.02
N ASN A 46 -6.71 3.22 7.43
CA ASN A 46 -7.31 3.83 6.24
C ASN A 46 -7.75 5.29 6.48
N HIS A 47 -8.15 5.65 7.70
CA HIS A 47 -8.37 7.05 8.04
C HIS A 47 -7.06 7.84 8.08
N LEU A 48 -6.02 7.35 8.78
CA LEU A 48 -4.72 8.03 8.86
C LEU A 48 -4.15 8.31 7.46
N ASP A 49 -4.24 7.34 6.54
CA ASP A 49 -3.73 7.46 5.17
C ASP A 49 -4.40 8.58 4.37
N LYS A 50 -5.63 8.95 4.73
CA LYS A 50 -6.44 10.00 4.08
C LYS A 50 -6.61 11.26 4.94
N CYS A 51 -6.14 11.25 6.18
CA CYS A 51 -6.32 12.33 7.12
C CYS A 51 -5.34 13.45 6.78
N SER A 52 -5.85 14.61 6.37
CA SER A 52 -5.03 15.78 6.01
C SER A 52 -4.13 16.23 7.15
N ASP A 53 -4.63 16.13 8.40
CA ASP A 53 -3.89 16.55 9.60
C ASP A 53 -2.90 15.49 10.10
N ALA A 54 -2.91 14.28 9.54
CA ALA A 54 -2.03 13.22 9.99
C ALA A 54 -0.62 13.39 9.39
N PRO A 55 0.44 13.30 10.21
CA PRO A 55 1.82 13.33 9.73
C PRO A 55 2.14 12.06 8.92
N ASP A 56 3.14 12.14 8.04
CA ASP A 56 3.47 11.04 7.13
C ASP A 56 3.96 9.79 7.84
N ASN A 57 4.55 9.91 9.04
CA ASN A 57 4.96 8.77 9.86
C ASN A 57 3.78 7.99 10.48
N ALA A 58 2.57 8.57 10.49
CA ALA A 58 1.35 7.90 10.93
C ALA A 58 0.61 7.21 9.77
N LYS A 59 0.94 7.58 8.54
CA LYS A 59 0.38 6.97 7.33
C LYS A 59 1.09 5.65 7.07
N SER A 60 0.41 4.74 6.38
CA SER A 60 1.06 3.57 5.85
C SER A 60 2.19 4.05 4.92
N PRO A 61 3.35 3.37 4.91
CA PRO A 61 4.33 3.61 3.88
C PRO A 61 3.57 3.53 2.57
N LYS A 62 3.61 4.62 1.79
CA LYS A 62 3.18 4.56 0.40
C LYS A 62 4.17 3.61 -0.25
N THR A 63 3.91 2.32 -0.18
CA THR A 63 4.41 1.39 -1.16
C THR A 63 3.86 1.98 -2.44
N ARG A 64 4.68 2.80 -3.12
CA ARG A 64 4.59 2.88 -4.57
C ARG A 64 4.39 1.43 -4.95
N HIS A 65 3.28 1.10 -5.60
CA HIS A 65 3.07 -0.24 -6.11
C HIS A 65 4.17 -0.49 -7.13
N ASN A 66 5.39 -0.78 -6.65
CA ASN A 66 6.36 -1.58 -7.34
C ASN A 66 5.64 -2.92 -7.39
N PHE A 67 4.96 -3.14 -8.50
CA PHE A 67 4.23 -4.35 -8.84
C PHE A 67 5.04 -5.63 -8.53
N GLY A 68 6.37 -5.52 -8.41
CA GLY A 68 7.27 -6.58 -8.00
C GLY A 68 7.40 -6.89 -6.49
N SER A 69 6.54 -6.41 -5.59
CA SER A 69 6.63 -6.80 -4.17
C SER A 69 5.60 -7.86 -3.72
N TYR A 70 4.71 -8.30 -4.62
CA TYR A 70 3.68 -9.31 -4.28
C TYR A 70 4.01 -10.72 -4.78
N LEU A 71 4.99 -10.84 -5.67
CA LEU A 71 5.39 -12.10 -6.30
C LEU A 71 6.84 -12.38 -5.94
N ASN A 72 7.11 -13.57 -5.38
CA ASN A 72 8.48 -14.03 -5.11
C ASN A 72 9.28 -14.07 -6.44
N GLU A 73 10.61 -14.10 -6.40
CA GLU A 73 11.45 -14.08 -7.62
C GLU A 73 11.04 -15.15 -8.65
N GLU A 74 10.61 -16.33 -8.17
CA GLU A 74 10.10 -17.42 -9.00
C GLU A 74 8.82 -17.05 -9.76
N GLU A 75 7.91 -16.32 -9.12
CA GLU A 75 6.64 -15.88 -9.71
C GLU A 75 6.83 -14.70 -10.68
N GLN A 76 7.93 -13.95 -10.57
CA GLN A 76 8.29 -12.86 -11.50
C GLN A 76 9.02 -13.34 -12.75
N LYS A 77 9.65 -14.52 -12.69
CA LYS A 77 10.42 -15.11 -13.79
C LYS A 77 9.67 -15.18 -15.12
N PRO A 78 8.38 -15.59 -15.20
CA PRO A 78 7.66 -15.65 -16.48
C PRO A 78 7.44 -14.25 -17.08
N PHE A 79 7.12 -13.24 -16.27
CA PHE A 79 6.92 -11.88 -16.75
C PHE A 79 8.22 -11.23 -17.24
N LYS A 80 9.33 -11.43 -16.52
CA LYS A 80 10.66 -10.95 -16.95
C LYS A 80 11.09 -11.61 -18.28
N LEU A 81 10.84 -12.90 -18.44
CA LEU A 81 11.13 -13.61 -19.68
C LEU A 81 10.33 -13.06 -20.86
N LEU A 82 9.03 -12.78 -20.66
CA LEU A 82 8.18 -12.18 -21.70
C LEU A 82 8.65 -10.77 -22.10
N LEU A 83 9.03 -9.94 -21.11
CA LEU A 83 9.57 -8.60 -21.37
C LEU A 83 10.87 -8.64 -22.19
N ASN A 84 11.79 -9.53 -21.83
CA ASN A 84 13.05 -9.68 -22.56
C ASN A 84 12.80 -10.14 -24.00
N LYS A 85 11.86 -11.07 -24.22
CA LYS A 85 11.47 -11.50 -25.56
C LYS A 85 10.90 -10.34 -26.38
N ALA A 86 10.01 -9.54 -25.80
CA ALA A 86 9.45 -8.38 -26.47
C ALA A 86 10.53 -7.36 -26.85
N LEU A 87 11.48 -7.07 -25.95
CA LEU A 87 12.61 -6.18 -26.22
C LEU A 87 13.48 -6.70 -27.37
N THR A 88 13.82 -7.99 -27.37
CA THR A 88 14.62 -8.59 -28.45
C THR A 88 13.91 -8.55 -29.81
N LEU A 89 12.58 -8.71 -29.85
CA LEU A 89 11.81 -8.59 -31.09
C LEU A 89 11.82 -7.15 -31.60
N VAL A 90 11.66 -6.17 -30.73
CA VAL A 90 11.71 -4.75 -31.09
C VAL A 90 13.10 -4.38 -31.63
N GLU A 91 14.17 -4.87 -31.00
CA GLU A 91 15.55 -4.66 -31.46
C GLU A 91 15.76 -5.28 -32.85
N MET A 92 15.32 -6.52 -33.07
CA MET A 92 15.42 -7.15 -34.39
C MET A 92 14.64 -6.37 -35.45
N LEU A 93 13.40 -5.95 -35.15
CA LEU A 93 12.57 -5.16 -36.06
C LEU A 93 13.19 -3.79 -36.37
N SER A 94 13.85 -3.16 -35.39
CA SER A 94 14.53 -1.87 -35.56
C SER A 94 15.84 -1.98 -36.36
N SER A 95 16.43 -3.17 -36.45
CA SER A 95 17.69 -3.42 -37.13
C SER A 95 17.54 -3.87 -38.59
N TYR A 96 16.32 -4.10 -39.10
CA TYR A 96 16.13 -4.42 -40.52
C TYR A 96 16.35 -3.16 -41.37
N PRO A 97 17.34 -3.15 -42.29
CA PRO A 97 17.49 -2.06 -43.24
C PRO A 97 16.27 -2.06 -44.17
N SER A 98 15.61 -0.91 -44.29
CA SER A 98 14.54 -0.66 -45.25
C SER A 98 15.08 -0.82 -46.66
N ALA A 99 15.00 -2.04 -47.21
CA ALA A 99 15.35 -2.31 -48.59
C ALA A 99 14.17 -1.97 -49.51
N VAL A 100 13.76 -0.70 -49.53
CA VAL A 100 12.91 -0.16 -50.61
C VAL A 100 13.25 1.33 -50.80
N GLN A 101 14.19 1.61 -51.70
CA GLN A 101 14.14 2.84 -52.49
C GLN A 101 14.37 2.43 -53.95
N CYS A 102 13.28 2.54 -54.73
CA CYS A 102 13.24 2.40 -56.18
C CYS A 102 14.04 3.51 -56.86
#